data_AF-A0A934TWQ2-F1
#
_entry.id   AF-A0A934TWQ2-F1
#
_cell.length_a   1.000
_cell.length_b   1.000
_cell.length_c   1.000
_cell.angle_alpha   90.00
_cell.angle_beta   90.00
_cell.angle_gamma   90.00
#
_symmetry.space_group_name_H-M   'P 1'
#
loop_
_entity.id
_entity.type
_entity.pdbx_description
1 polymer ?
#
loop_
_entity_poly.entity_id
_entity_poly.type
_entity_poly.pdbx_seq_one_letter_code
_entity_poly.pdbx_strand_id
1 'polypeptide(L)'
;MLQLSGSKMDWLQFWSSLAGSLAWPVAAVAIALLFRSKIAALLGKLRKLEGPAGIKADFSEEVIEAAKEAKLVAVRVEGMGNVAKFGTPALSEPAQVDPPIETHYDSPRWRIMDAYRSVEDAMQKIIHIGKLPKHKGPEGPGFYAYTLRMAGVIDNPTRMLIDKLRDLRDKAVASEEEPDRKDADTFYVAARSVLRTLQMKLHELLLEKEGHFAPR
;
A
#
# COMPACT_ATOMS: atom_id res chain seq x y z
N MET A 1 11.59 23.37 -85.48
CA MET A 1 11.57 24.62 -84.70
C MET A 1 11.78 24.23 -83.25
N LEU A 2 12.85 24.70 -82.61
CA LEU A 2 13.27 24.31 -81.26
C LEU A 2 12.26 24.75 -80.20
N GLN A 3 11.91 23.86 -79.28
CA GLN A 3 11.46 24.23 -77.93
C GLN A 3 12.31 23.49 -76.89
N LEU A 4 13.43 24.10 -76.52
CA LEU A 4 14.13 23.84 -75.27
C LEU A 4 13.47 24.68 -74.19
N SER A 5 12.40 24.19 -73.57
CA SER A 5 11.80 24.86 -72.40
C SER A 5 11.27 23.81 -71.44
N GLY A 6 11.95 23.60 -70.31
CA GLY A 6 11.46 22.67 -69.28
C GLY A 6 12.38 22.39 -68.09
N SER A 7 13.71 22.47 -68.20
CA SER A 7 14.59 21.91 -67.15
C SER A 7 14.77 22.75 -65.87
N LYS A 8 14.36 24.02 -65.85
CA LYS A 8 14.56 24.88 -64.66
C LYS A 8 13.45 24.75 -63.60
N MET A 9 12.21 24.42 -63.98
CA MET A 9 11.12 24.32 -63.01
C MET A 9 11.16 23.00 -62.21
N ASP A 10 11.50 21.88 -62.85
CA ASP A 10 11.56 20.57 -62.18
C ASP A 10 12.71 20.43 -61.18
N TRP A 11 13.87 21.05 -61.44
CA TRP A 11 15.02 20.92 -60.55
C TRP A 11 14.84 21.66 -59.22
N LEU A 12 14.27 22.87 -59.27
CA LEU A 12 13.92 23.64 -58.07
C LEU A 12 12.77 22.96 -57.30
N GLN A 13 11.80 22.38 -57.98
CA GLN A 13 10.73 21.62 -57.34
C GLN A 13 11.26 20.38 -56.62
N PHE A 14 12.20 19.64 -57.21
CA PHE A 14 12.81 18.46 -56.58
C PHE A 14 13.51 18.81 -55.25
N TRP A 15 14.32 19.87 -55.23
CA TRP A 15 14.97 20.33 -53.99
C TRP A 15 13.97 20.88 -52.96
N SER A 16 12.89 21.52 -53.41
CA SER A 16 11.83 22.01 -52.50
C SER A 16 11.06 20.86 -51.84
N SER A 17 10.79 19.77 -52.56
CA SER A 17 10.15 18.57 -52.00
C SER A 17 11.09 17.78 -51.08
N LEU A 18 12.38 17.74 -51.39
CA LEU A 18 13.39 17.12 -50.53
C LEU A 18 13.59 17.92 -49.22
N ALA A 19 13.66 19.26 -49.32
CA ALA A 19 13.76 20.13 -48.16
C ALA A 19 12.50 20.04 -47.27
N GLY A 20 11.30 19.99 -47.85
CA GLY A 20 10.04 19.85 -47.11
C GLY A 20 9.94 18.55 -46.32
N SER A 21 10.43 17.43 -46.89
CA SER A 21 10.38 16.10 -46.24
C SER A 21 11.51 15.87 -45.22
N LEU A 22 12.70 16.45 -45.45
CA LEU A 22 13.82 16.39 -44.49
C LEU A 22 13.77 17.47 -43.40
N ALA A 23 12.97 18.52 -43.57
CA ALA A 23 12.84 19.57 -42.55
C ALA A 23 12.29 19.03 -41.22
N TRP A 24 11.26 18.17 -41.27
CA TRP A 24 10.65 17.59 -40.06
C TRP A 24 11.62 16.68 -39.28
N PRO A 25 12.31 15.70 -39.89
CA PRO A 25 13.24 14.83 -39.19
C PRO A 25 14.44 15.60 -38.65
N VAL A 26 14.97 16.56 -39.42
CA VAL A 26 16.09 17.41 -38.97
C VAL A 26 15.66 18.32 -37.82
N ALA A 27 14.47 18.91 -37.89
CA ALA A 27 13.91 19.70 -36.78
C ALA A 27 13.67 18.84 -35.54
N ALA A 28 13.12 17.64 -35.68
CA ALA A 28 12.91 16.71 -34.57
C ALA A 28 14.24 16.31 -33.91
N VAL A 29 15.27 15.97 -34.70
CA VAL A 29 16.61 15.66 -34.20
C VAL A 29 17.27 16.87 -33.55
N ALA A 30 17.15 18.06 -34.15
CA ALA A 30 17.69 19.29 -33.59
C ALA A 30 17.04 19.64 -32.24
N ILE A 31 15.71 19.55 -32.15
CA ILE A 31 14.96 19.73 -30.90
C ILE A 31 15.38 18.66 -29.87
N ALA A 32 15.43 17.39 -30.27
CA ALA A 32 15.87 16.32 -29.38
C ALA A 32 17.29 16.57 -28.84
N LEU A 33 18.23 17.03 -29.67
CA LEU A 33 19.60 17.34 -29.25
C LEU A 33 19.70 18.59 -28.36
N LEU A 34 18.91 19.64 -28.64
CA LEU A 34 18.84 20.86 -27.82
C LEU A 34 18.24 20.58 -26.44
N PHE A 35 17.23 19.71 -26.37
CA PHE A 35 16.53 19.39 -25.14
C PHE A 35 17.02 18.12 -24.44
N ARG A 36 17.92 17.32 -25.04
CA ARG A 36 18.42 16.06 -24.44
C ARG A 36 18.98 16.27 -23.04
N SER A 37 19.70 17.37 -22.82
CA SER A 37 20.32 17.67 -21.53
C SER A 37 19.28 18.11 -20.50
N LYS A 38 18.26 18.88 -20.90
CA LYS A 38 17.16 19.29 -20.04
C LYS A 38 16.25 18.11 -19.67
N ILE A 39 15.92 17.27 -20.65
CA ILE A 39 15.13 16.05 -20.46
C ILE A 39 15.91 15.05 -19.59
N ALA A 40 17.20 14.82 -19.84
CA ALA A 40 18.03 13.94 -19.01
C ALA A 40 18.20 14.46 -17.58
N ALA A 41 18.32 15.78 -17.38
CA ALA A 41 18.39 16.38 -16.04
C ALA A 41 17.07 16.23 -15.27
N LEU A 42 15.92 16.36 -15.95
CA LEU A 42 14.60 16.16 -15.35
C LEU A 42 14.34 14.67 -15.04
N LEU A 43 14.64 13.77 -15.98
CA LEU A 43 14.59 12.32 -15.73
C LEU A 43 15.54 11.92 -14.60
N GLY A 44 16.74 12.51 -14.51
CA GLY A 44 17.69 12.25 -13.44
C GLY A 44 17.18 12.71 -12.06
N LYS A 45 16.38 13.77 -12.00
CA LYS A 45 15.72 14.23 -10.76
C LYS A 45 14.56 13.32 -10.36
N LEU A 46 13.73 12.92 -11.32
CA LEU A 46 12.67 11.92 -11.12
C LEU A 46 13.27 10.59 -10.63
N ARG A 47 14.34 10.11 -11.26
CA ARG A 47 15.05 8.89 -10.88
C ARG A 47 15.78 8.97 -9.54
N LYS A 48 16.18 10.17 -9.10
CA LYS A 48 16.73 10.41 -7.75
C LYS A 48 15.66 10.45 -6.67
N LEU A 49 14.46 10.94 -7.00
CA LEU A 49 13.28 10.82 -6.16
C LEU A 49 12.86 9.35 -6.08
N GLU A 50 12.75 8.63 -7.19
CA GLU A 50 12.48 7.17 -7.20
C GLU A 50 13.65 6.31 -6.66
N GLY A 51 14.75 6.92 -6.25
CA GLY A 51 15.87 6.23 -5.60
C GLY A 51 15.58 5.86 -4.13
N PRO A 52 16.55 5.30 -3.40
CA PRO A 52 16.37 4.85 -2.01
C PRO A 52 15.76 5.92 -1.09
N ALA A 53 16.11 7.19 -1.32
CA ALA A 53 15.64 8.33 -0.55
C ALA A 53 14.15 8.66 -0.76
N GLY A 54 13.58 8.53 -1.97
CA GLY A 54 12.13 8.72 -2.12
C GLY A 54 11.34 7.45 -1.88
N ILE A 55 11.90 6.25 -2.03
CA ILE A 55 11.28 5.03 -1.50
C ILE A 55 11.05 5.15 0.01
N LYS A 56 12.03 5.71 0.75
CA LYS A 56 11.86 6.04 2.17
C LYS A 56 10.79 7.09 2.43
N ALA A 57 10.78 8.18 1.66
CA ALA A 57 9.78 9.25 1.84
C ALA A 57 8.35 8.74 1.55
N ASP A 58 8.17 7.98 0.47
CA ASP A 58 6.91 7.36 0.09
C ASP A 58 6.45 6.35 1.15
N PHE A 59 7.38 5.55 1.69
CA PHE A 59 7.08 4.64 2.80
C PHE A 59 6.60 5.39 4.04
N SER A 60 7.29 6.46 4.46
CA SER A 60 6.88 7.27 5.61
C SER A 60 5.49 7.88 5.41
N GLU A 61 5.20 8.41 4.23
CA GLU A 61 3.89 9.01 3.91
C GLU A 61 2.76 7.97 3.94
N GLU A 62 2.97 6.81 3.33
CA GLU A 62 2.00 5.72 3.30
C GLU A 62 1.72 5.13 4.69
N VAL A 63 2.74 5.02 5.55
CA VAL A 63 2.59 4.57 6.94
C VAL A 63 1.76 5.57 7.75
N ILE A 64 1.99 6.87 7.58
CA ILE A 64 1.21 7.92 8.24
C ILE A 64 -0.26 7.85 7.79
N GLU A 65 -0.50 7.65 6.50
CA GLU A 65 -1.85 7.52 5.96
C GLU A 65 -2.56 6.26 6.49
N ALA A 66 -1.88 5.12 6.51
CA ALA A 66 -2.40 3.89 7.12
C ALA A 66 -2.76 4.09 8.61
N ALA A 67 -1.93 4.81 9.36
CA ALA A 67 -2.20 5.14 10.76
C ALA A 67 -3.42 6.08 10.94
N LYS A 68 -3.67 6.98 10.00
CA LYS A 68 -4.88 7.82 10.01
C LYS A 68 -6.13 6.97 9.74
N GLU A 69 -6.09 6.11 8.73
CA GLU A 69 -7.19 5.20 8.40
C GLU A 69 -7.50 4.22 9.55
N ALA A 70 -6.47 3.71 10.21
CA ALA A 70 -6.56 2.89 11.42
C ALA A 70 -7.37 3.56 12.53
N LYS A 71 -7.11 4.85 12.79
CA LYS A 71 -7.88 5.62 13.77
C LYS A 71 -9.35 5.71 13.39
N LEU A 72 -9.66 5.88 12.11
CA LEU A 72 -11.05 5.95 11.63
C LEU A 72 -11.78 4.60 11.77
N VAL A 73 -11.08 3.49 11.50
CA VAL A 73 -11.64 2.14 11.68
C VAL A 73 -11.90 1.86 13.16
N ALA A 74 -10.97 2.19 14.06
CA ALA A 74 -11.14 1.99 15.49
C ALA A 74 -12.38 2.74 16.04
N VAL A 75 -12.55 4.02 15.68
CA VAL A 75 -13.70 4.83 16.08
C VAL A 75 -15.03 4.24 15.58
N ARG A 76 -15.06 3.66 14.37
CA ARG A 76 -16.29 3.04 13.83
C ARG A 76 -16.72 1.82 14.64
N VAL A 77 -15.77 1.00 15.05
CA VAL A 77 -16.07 -0.23 15.82
C VAL A 77 -16.63 0.12 17.20
N GLU A 78 -16.15 1.18 17.84
CA GLU A 78 -16.72 1.69 19.10
C GLU A 78 -18.14 2.25 18.94
N GLY A 79 -18.50 2.74 17.74
CA GLY A 79 -19.82 3.31 17.45
C GLY A 79 -20.96 2.32 17.23
N MET A 80 -20.72 1.00 17.23
CA MET A 80 -21.69 0.01 16.72
C MET A 80 -22.20 -1.02 17.75
N GLY A 81 -21.99 -0.83 19.05
CA GLY A 81 -22.60 -1.72 20.04
C GLY A 81 -22.39 -1.31 21.49
N ASN A 82 -23.49 -1.01 22.18
CA ASN A 82 -23.58 -1.04 23.63
C ASN A 82 -23.27 -2.47 24.11
N VAL A 83 -22.02 -2.72 24.48
CA VAL A 83 -21.65 -3.82 25.39
C VAL A 83 -21.07 -3.20 26.65
N ALA A 84 -21.60 -3.70 27.77
CA ALA A 84 -21.43 -3.25 29.14
C ALA A 84 -20.05 -2.67 29.48
N LYS A 85 -20.08 -1.54 30.20
CA LYS A 85 -19.05 -1.03 31.13
C LYS A 85 -17.75 -1.86 31.17
N PHE A 86 -16.88 -1.64 30.20
CA PHE A 86 -15.44 -1.68 30.40
C PHE A 86 -14.97 -0.26 30.10
N GLY A 87 -14.32 0.34 31.09
CA GLY A 87 -14.17 1.78 31.23
C GLY A 87 -13.73 2.46 29.94
N THR A 88 -14.37 3.58 29.64
CA THR A 88 -13.89 4.62 28.74
C THR A 88 -12.41 4.90 29.05
N PRO A 89 -11.49 4.77 28.09
CA PRO A 89 -10.35 5.66 28.04
C PRO A 89 -10.72 6.70 26.99
N ALA A 90 -10.99 7.90 27.48
CA ALA A 90 -10.86 9.09 26.67
C ALA A 90 -9.52 9.02 25.89
N LEU A 91 -9.50 9.62 24.71
CA LEU A 91 -8.31 9.82 23.87
C LEU A 91 -7.25 10.75 24.51
N SER A 92 -7.10 10.70 25.83
CA SER A 92 -6.27 11.58 26.65
C SER A 92 -5.61 10.79 27.79
N GLU A 93 -4.95 9.68 27.48
CA GLU A 93 -3.85 9.10 28.26
C GLU A 93 -3.26 7.95 27.44
N PRO A 94 -1.92 7.78 27.36
CA PRO A 94 -1.33 6.67 26.64
C PRO A 94 -1.83 5.40 27.32
N ALA A 95 -2.70 4.66 26.61
CA ALA A 95 -3.10 3.32 26.99
C ALA A 95 -1.85 2.60 27.48
N GLN A 96 -1.89 2.13 28.73
CA GLN A 96 -0.78 1.43 29.36
C GLN A 96 -0.24 0.44 28.34
N VAL A 97 0.94 0.80 27.84
CA VAL A 97 1.71 0.01 26.91
C VAL A 97 2.04 -1.23 27.72
N ASP A 98 1.34 -2.35 27.45
CA ASP A 98 1.87 -3.66 27.85
C ASP A 98 3.36 -3.61 27.51
N PRO A 99 4.27 -3.87 28.47
CA PRO A 99 5.69 -3.69 28.26
C PRO A 99 6.04 -4.38 26.94
N PRO A 100 6.86 -3.74 26.08
CA PRO A 100 7.27 -4.34 24.82
C PRO A 100 7.64 -5.78 25.12
N ILE A 101 6.98 -6.75 24.46
CA ILE A 101 7.44 -8.13 24.51
C ILE A 101 8.91 -8.02 24.14
N GLU A 102 9.80 -8.24 25.11
CA GLU A 102 11.24 -8.21 24.94
C GLU A 102 11.58 -9.33 23.96
N THR A 103 11.45 -9.02 22.68
CA THR A 103 11.79 -9.92 21.59
C THR A 103 13.02 -9.32 20.94
N HIS A 104 14.14 -9.94 21.29
CA HIS A 104 15.49 -9.75 20.81
C HIS A 104 15.59 -9.62 19.28
N TYR A 105 15.26 -8.47 18.66
CA TYR A 105 15.79 -8.03 17.35
C TYR A 105 15.54 -6.52 17.19
N ASP A 106 16.56 -5.68 17.42
CA ASP A 106 16.52 -4.20 17.38
C ASP A 106 16.26 -3.57 15.98
N SER A 107 15.79 -4.36 15.00
CA SER A 107 15.57 -3.90 13.61
C SER A 107 14.14 -3.36 13.40
N PRO A 108 13.98 -2.11 12.91
CA PRO A 108 12.70 -1.57 12.46
C PRO A 108 11.93 -2.49 11.48
N ARG A 109 12.64 -3.15 10.55
CA ARG A 109 12.04 -4.10 9.61
C ARG A 109 11.43 -5.30 10.32
N TRP A 110 12.14 -5.89 11.29
CA TRP A 110 11.60 -7.00 12.08
C TRP A 110 10.32 -6.60 12.83
N ARG A 111 10.29 -5.40 13.42
CA ARG A 111 9.12 -4.87 14.13
C ARG A 111 7.89 -4.75 13.22
N ILE A 112 8.08 -4.33 11.97
CA ILE A 112 7.01 -4.29 10.94
C ILE A 112 6.50 -5.70 10.64
N MET A 113 7.42 -6.66 10.43
CA MET A 113 7.08 -8.05 10.13
C MET A 113 6.29 -8.71 11.27
N ASP A 114 6.77 -8.56 12.51
CA ASP A 114 6.15 -9.15 13.69
C ASP A 114 4.77 -8.54 13.98
N ALA A 115 4.65 -7.22 13.82
CA ALA A 115 3.37 -6.53 13.97
C ALA A 115 2.32 -7.03 12.97
N TYR A 116 2.69 -7.20 11.69
CA TYR A 116 1.76 -7.69 10.68
C TYR A 116 1.45 -9.18 10.86
N ARG A 117 2.43 -9.99 11.26
CA ARG A 117 2.23 -11.42 11.56
C ARG A 117 1.13 -11.63 12.61
N SER A 118 1.08 -10.78 13.63
CA SER A 118 0.01 -10.84 14.64
C SER A 118 -1.39 -10.62 14.04
N VAL A 119 -1.51 -9.75 13.03
CA VAL A 119 -2.76 -9.52 12.28
C VAL A 119 -3.14 -10.76 11.46
N GLU A 120 -2.17 -11.35 10.76
CA GLU A 120 -2.37 -12.58 9.99
C GLU A 120 -2.86 -13.74 10.86
N ASP A 121 -2.21 -13.98 11.99
CA ASP A 121 -2.56 -15.03 12.93
C ASP A 121 -4.00 -14.87 13.44
N ALA A 122 -4.42 -13.62 13.72
CA ALA A 122 -5.79 -13.34 14.12
C ALA A 122 -6.80 -13.63 13.00
N MET A 123 -6.51 -13.21 11.77
CA MET A 123 -7.38 -13.53 10.62
C MET A 123 -7.50 -15.04 10.39
N GLN A 124 -6.38 -15.76 10.47
CA GLN A 124 -6.35 -17.21 10.28
C GLN A 124 -7.15 -17.93 11.36
N LYS A 125 -7.05 -17.49 12.63
CA LYS A 125 -7.86 -18.01 13.74
C LYS A 125 -9.35 -17.81 13.50
N ILE A 126 -9.76 -16.63 13.05
CA ILE A 126 -11.17 -16.35 12.73
C ILE A 126 -11.67 -17.25 11.60
N ILE A 127 -10.90 -17.44 10.54
CA ILE A 127 -11.28 -18.32 9.42
C ILE A 127 -11.42 -19.76 9.91
N HIS A 128 -10.47 -20.23 10.71
CA HIS A 128 -10.48 -21.59 11.24
C HIS A 128 -11.64 -21.83 12.22
N ILE A 129 -11.83 -20.93 13.19
CA ILE A 129 -12.90 -21.03 14.17
C ILE A 129 -14.25 -20.83 13.49
N GLY A 130 -14.44 -19.80 12.67
CA GLY A 130 -15.66 -19.55 11.92
C GLY A 130 -16.01 -20.63 10.90
N LYS A 131 -15.13 -21.62 10.67
CA LYS A 131 -15.26 -22.65 9.62
C LYS A 131 -15.58 -22.02 8.26
N LEU A 132 -14.99 -20.86 7.99
CA LEU A 132 -15.27 -20.10 6.78
C LEU A 132 -14.79 -20.88 5.55
N PRO A 133 -15.52 -20.80 4.41
CA PRO A 133 -15.20 -21.57 3.22
C PRO A 133 -13.80 -21.23 2.70
N LYS A 134 -12.91 -22.22 2.75
CA LYS A 134 -11.62 -22.15 2.05
C LYS A 134 -11.89 -22.16 0.55
N HIS A 135 -11.39 -21.16 -0.17
CA HIS A 135 -11.45 -21.17 -1.63
C HIS A 135 -10.24 -21.92 -2.18
N LYS A 136 -10.37 -22.46 -3.39
CA LYS A 136 -9.25 -23.06 -4.12
C LYS A 136 -8.34 -21.94 -4.64
N GLY A 137 -7.17 -21.75 -4.03
CA GLY A 137 -6.20 -20.73 -4.41
C GLY A 137 -4.99 -20.69 -3.46
N PRO A 138 -4.01 -19.81 -3.71
CA PRO A 138 -2.88 -19.62 -2.81
C PRO A 138 -3.36 -19.15 -1.44
N GLU A 139 -3.06 -19.91 -0.38
CA GLU A 139 -3.30 -19.49 1.00
C GLU A 139 -2.32 -18.36 1.34
N GLY A 140 -2.85 -17.20 1.76
CA GLY A 140 -2.02 -16.05 2.07
C GLY A 140 -2.79 -14.86 2.65
N PRO A 141 -2.10 -13.79 3.05
CA PRO A 141 -2.67 -12.72 3.87
C PRO A 141 -3.79 -11.95 3.16
N GLY A 142 -3.61 -11.66 1.87
CA GLY A 142 -4.64 -11.01 1.05
C GLY A 142 -5.88 -11.91 0.85
N PHE A 143 -5.68 -13.23 0.83
CA PHE A 143 -6.79 -14.19 0.76
C PHE A 143 -7.59 -14.20 2.07
N TYR A 144 -6.92 -14.08 3.23
CA TYR A 144 -7.59 -14.03 4.51
C TYR A 144 -8.49 -12.78 4.64
N ALA A 145 -7.96 -11.61 4.31
CA ALA A 145 -8.73 -10.36 4.33
C ALA A 145 -9.95 -10.40 3.39
N TYR A 146 -9.77 -10.95 2.18
CA TYR A 146 -10.87 -11.16 1.24
C TYR A 146 -11.95 -12.09 1.82
N THR A 147 -11.54 -13.24 2.37
CA THR A 147 -12.47 -14.24 2.93
C THR A 147 -13.28 -13.67 4.09
N LEU A 148 -12.64 -12.93 4.99
CA LEU A 148 -13.31 -12.29 6.12
C LEU A 148 -14.33 -11.24 5.66
N ARG A 149 -14.00 -10.46 4.62
CA ARG A 149 -14.91 -9.48 4.04
C ARG A 149 -16.10 -10.14 3.36
N MET A 150 -15.87 -11.22 2.60
CA MET A 150 -16.95 -11.97 1.94
C MET A 150 -17.89 -12.65 2.95
N ALA A 151 -17.36 -13.06 4.10
CA ALA A 151 -18.13 -13.60 5.21
C ALA A 151 -18.82 -12.51 6.06
N GLY A 152 -18.62 -11.22 5.76
CA GLY A 152 -19.21 -10.11 6.52
C GLY A 152 -18.59 -9.88 7.90
N VAL A 153 -17.47 -10.54 8.22
CA VAL A 153 -16.79 -10.40 9.53
C VAL A 153 -16.10 -9.04 9.65
N ILE A 154 -15.56 -8.54 8.55
CA ILE A 154 -14.94 -7.20 8.48
C ILE A 154 -15.60 -6.37 7.38
N ASP A 155 -15.64 -5.06 7.58
CA ASP A 155 -16.12 -4.11 6.58
C ASP A 155 -15.06 -3.83 5.50
N ASN A 156 -15.47 -3.20 4.39
CA ASN A 156 -14.55 -2.89 3.29
C ASN A 156 -13.40 -1.96 3.71
N PRO A 157 -13.61 -0.92 4.54
CA PRO A 157 -12.52 -0.11 5.07
C PRO A 157 -11.48 -0.90 5.86
N THR A 158 -11.90 -1.82 6.74
CA THR A 158 -10.95 -2.68 7.48
C THR A 158 -10.17 -3.58 6.52
N ARG A 159 -10.82 -4.15 5.49
CA ARG A 159 -10.13 -4.91 4.44
C ARG A 159 -9.07 -4.06 3.73
N MET A 160 -9.41 -2.85 3.31
CA MET A 160 -8.47 -1.96 2.60
C MET A 160 -7.27 -1.60 3.48
N LEU A 161 -7.49 -1.37 4.77
CA LEU A 161 -6.41 -1.11 5.72
C LEU A 161 -5.48 -2.33 5.90
N ILE A 162 -6.04 -3.55 5.96
CA ILE A 162 -5.24 -4.78 6.01
C ILE A 162 -4.40 -4.95 4.74
N ASP A 163 -4.99 -4.68 3.56
CA ASP A 163 -4.29 -4.73 2.28
C ASP A 163 -3.14 -3.70 2.25
N LYS A 164 -3.39 -2.47 2.73
CA LYS A 164 -2.36 -1.42 2.83
C LYS A 164 -1.21 -1.79 3.76
N LEU A 165 -1.51 -2.35 4.94
CA LEU A 165 -0.49 -2.83 5.87
C LEU A 165 0.34 -3.99 5.30
N ARG A 166 -0.29 -4.88 4.52
CA ARG A 166 0.40 -5.95 3.80
C ARG A 166 1.41 -5.38 2.82
N ASP A 167 0.97 -4.44 1.99
CA ASP A 167 1.77 -3.86 0.93
C ASP A 167 2.95 -3.07 1.53
N LEU A 168 2.73 -2.36 2.64
CA LEU A 168 3.78 -1.71 3.42
C LEU A 168 4.80 -2.69 4.00
N ARG A 169 4.35 -3.80 4.58
CA ARG A 169 5.26 -4.87 5.04
C ARG A 169 6.09 -5.41 3.88
N ASP A 170 5.44 -5.72 2.75
CA ASP A 170 6.12 -6.27 1.57
C ASP A 170 7.18 -5.28 1.04
N LYS A 171 6.88 -3.97 1.03
CA LYS A 171 7.86 -2.91 0.73
C LYS A 171 9.03 -2.88 1.72
N ALA A 172 8.75 -2.98 3.02
CA ALA A 172 9.79 -2.99 4.06
C ALA A 172 10.75 -4.19 3.94
N VAL A 173 10.24 -5.34 3.51
CA VAL A 173 11.04 -6.56 3.25
C VAL A 173 11.83 -6.44 1.95
N ALA A 174 11.23 -5.88 0.90
CA ALA A 174 11.89 -5.74 -0.39
C ALA A 174 12.93 -4.61 -0.42
N SER A 175 12.84 -3.64 0.50
CA SER A 175 13.80 -2.54 0.62
C SER A 175 15.17 -3.03 1.08
N GLU A 176 16.22 -2.67 0.35
CA GLU A 176 17.61 -2.86 0.78
C GLU A 176 17.93 -2.00 2.01
N GLU A 177 17.32 -0.81 2.10
CA GLU A 177 17.52 0.13 3.19
C GLU A 177 16.61 -0.19 4.37
N GLU A 178 17.12 0.05 5.59
CA GLU A 178 16.34 -0.15 6.81
C GLU A 178 15.28 0.95 6.93
N PRO A 179 14.01 0.60 7.25
CA PRO A 179 12.97 1.56 7.57
C PRO A 179 13.36 2.43 8.77
N ASP A 180 12.82 3.65 8.82
CA ASP A 180 13.03 4.50 10.00
C ASP A 180 12.33 3.89 11.23
N ARG A 181 12.93 4.07 12.41
CA ARG A 181 12.37 3.54 13.66
C ARG A 181 10.99 4.14 13.97
N LYS A 182 10.78 5.42 13.67
CA LYS A 182 9.48 6.09 13.89
C LYS A 182 8.41 5.55 12.96
N ASP A 183 8.77 5.21 11.73
CA ASP A 183 7.85 4.60 10.77
C ASP A 183 7.47 3.19 11.22
N ALA A 184 8.43 2.40 11.70
CA ALA A 184 8.15 1.08 12.28
C ALA A 184 7.23 1.16 13.52
N ASP A 185 7.42 2.17 14.38
CA ASP A 185 6.53 2.43 15.51
C ASP A 185 5.12 2.83 15.06
N THR A 186 5.02 3.68 14.04
CA THR A 186 3.74 4.13 13.49
C THR A 186 2.99 2.96 12.83
N PHE A 187 3.70 2.12 12.08
CA PHE A 187 3.18 0.89 11.52
C PHE A 187 2.69 -0.06 12.61
N TYR A 188 3.49 -0.26 13.68
CA TYR A 188 3.12 -1.10 14.81
C TYR A 188 1.81 -0.67 15.46
N VAL A 189 1.63 0.64 15.69
CA VAL A 189 0.38 1.19 16.24
C VAL A 189 -0.81 0.95 15.31
N ALA A 190 -0.63 1.17 13.99
CA ALA A 190 -1.67 0.90 13.00
C ALA A 190 -2.07 -0.59 12.98
N ALA A 191 -1.10 -1.50 12.96
CA ALA A 191 -1.34 -2.95 12.99
C ALA A 191 -2.04 -3.40 14.28
N ARG A 192 -1.63 -2.87 15.45
CA ARG A 192 -2.28 -3.13 16.75
C ARG A 192 -3.76 -2.71 16.75
N SER A 193 -4.11 -1.61 16.08
CA SER A 193 -5.51 -1.18 16.00
C SER A 193 -6.37 -2.19 15.24
N VAL A 194 -5.88 -2.70 14.10
CA VAL A 194 -6.56 -3.72 13.29
C VAL A 194 -6.65 -5.04 14.05
N LEU A 195 -5.56 -5.43 14.71
CA LEU A 195 -5.51 -6.62 15.56
C LEU A 195 -6.60 -6.59 16.62
N ARG A 196 -6.81 -5.43 17.29
CA ARG A 196 -7.85 -5.27 18.30
C ARG A 196 -9.25 -5.48 17.70
N THR A 197 -9.52 -4.93 16.52
CA THR A 197 -10.77 -5.15 15.80
C THR A 197 -11.01 -6.63 15.50
N LEU A 198 -9.98 -7.34 15.01
CA LEU A 198 -10.06 -8.78 14.73
C LEU A 198 -10.25 -9.60 16.00
N GLN A 199 -9.57 -9.24 17.10
CA GLN A 199 -9.72 -9.91 18.39
C GLN A 199 -11.14 -9.78 18.96
N MET A 200 -11.78 -8.61 18.83
CA MET A 200 -13.18 -8.44 19.22
C MET A 200 -14.10 -9.34 18.39
N LYS A 201 -13.91 -9.40 17.07
CA LYS A 201 -14.68 -10.28 16.19
C LYS A 201 -14.47 -11.76 16.51
N LEU A 202 -13.23 -12.14 16.82
CA LEU A 202 -12.91 -13.49 17.24
C LEU A 202 -13.62 -13.86 18.55
N HIS A 203 -13.65 -12.93 19.51
CA HIS A 203 -14.34 -13.14 20.78
C HIS A 203 -15.86 -13.26 20.59
N GLU A 204 -16.47 -12.41 19.77
CA GLU A 204 -17.89 -12.50 19.39
C GLU A 204 -18.24 -13.90 18.83
N LEU A 205 -17.42 -14.42 17.90
CA LEU A 205 -17.62 -15.74 17.31
C LEU A 205 -17.45 -16.90 18.31
N LEU A 206 -16.55 -16.75 19.29
CA LEU A 206 -16.38 -17.76 20.34
C LEU A 206 -17.61 -17.79 21.26
N LEU A 207 -18.13 -16.63 21.65
CA LEU A 207 -19.34 -16.53 22.46
C LEU A 207 -20.58 -17.11 21.76
N GLU A 208 -20.74 -16.85 20.47
CA GLU A 208 -21.86 -17.41 19.68
C GLU A 208 -21.84 -18.95 19.68
N LYS A 209 -20.65 -19.54 19.60
CA LYS A 209 -20.48 -20.99 19.63
C LYS A 209 -20.75 -21.61 21.01
N GLU A 210 -20.31 -20.93 22.07
CA GLU A 210 -20.53 -21.39 23.45
C GLU A 210 -22.01 -21.25 23.85
N GLY A 211 -22.69 -20.18 23.41
CA GLY A 211 -24.12 -19.96 23.63
C GLY A 211 -25.03 -20.99 22.92
N HIS A 212 -24.55 -21.61 21.83
CA HIS A 212 -25.23 -22.73 21.18
C HIS A 212 -25.02 -24.09 21.88
N PHE A 213 -24.22 -24.16 22.94
CA PHE A 213 -23.93 -25.38 23.69
C PHE A 213 -24.65 -25.47 25.04
N ALA A 214 -25.64 -24.61 25.33
CA ALA A 214 -26.49 -24.79 26.51
C ALA A 214 -27.54 -25.90 26.23
N PRO A 215 -27.42 -27.10 26.83
CA PRO A 215 -28.49 -28.10 26.75
C PRO A 215 -29.73 -27.56 27.49
N ARG A 216 -30.88 -27.60 26.82
CA ARG A 216 -32.18 -27.62 27.48
C ARG A 216 -32.41 -28.97 28.13
#